data_AF-A0A2V8ZRL5-F1
#
_entry.id   AF-A0A2V8ZRL5-F1
#
_cell.length_a   1.000
_cell.length_b   1.000
_cell.length_c   1.000
_cell.angle_alpha   90.00
_cell.angle_beta   90.00
_cell.angle_gamma   90.00
#
_symmetry.space_group_name_H-M   'P 1'
#
loop_
_entity.id
_entity.type
_entity.pdbx_description
1 polymer ?
#
loop_
_entity_poly.entity_id
_entity_poly.type
_entity_poly.pdbx_seq_one_letter_code
_entity_poly.pdbx_strand_id
1 'polypeptide(L)' 'MGEWKAQISIRVRQALRTELEQFAARERRKLGNIGEVMLEWAFEQLKTAGSTERLLKYRIRPPGRHTKL' A
#
# COMPACT_ATOMS: atom_id res chain seq x y z
N MET A 1 19.31 -14.61 -3.49
CA MET A 1 18.37 -15.49 -4.23
C MET A 1 17.49 -14.58 -5.06
N GLY A 2 17.29 -14.90 -6.34
CA GLY A 2 16.78 -13.95 -7.34
C GLY A 2 15.36 -13.43 -7.08
N GLU A 3 15.06 -12.27 -7.68
CA GLU A 3 13.72 -11.70 -7.73
C GLU A 3 12.81 -12.64 -8.53
N TRP A 4 11.70 -13.06 -7.93
CA TRP A 4 10.66 -13.84 -8.61
C TRP A 4 9.46 -12.94 -8.88
N LYS A 5 9.07 -12.84 -10.15
CA LYS A 5 7.92 -12.02 -10.55
C LYS A 5 6.62 -12.74 -10.20
N ALA A 6 5.83 -12.16 -9.28
CA ALA A 6 4.45 -12.57 -9.06
C ALA A 6 3.52 -11.92 -10.11
N GLN A 7 2.84 -12.73 -10.93
CA GLN A 7 1.81 -12.23 -11.85
C GLN A 7 0.47 -12.08 -11.13
N ILE A 8 0.26 -10.94 -10.48
CA ILE A 8 -0.96 -10.66 -9.72
C ILE A 8 -1.87 -9.76 -10.56
N SER A 9 -3.12 -10.19 -10.78
CA SER A 9 -4.18 -9.36 -11.38
C SER A 9 -5.15 -8.92 -10.30
N ILE A 10 -5.18 -7.62 -10.01
CA ILE A 10 -5.98 -7.04 -8.92
C ILE A 10 -7.09 -6.18 -9.51
N ARG A 11 -8.33 -6.40 -9.04
CA ARG A 11 -9.46 -5.52 -9.35
C ARG A 11 -9.43 -4.31 -8.42
N VAL A 12 -9.36 -3.12 -8.99
CA VAL A 12 -9.40 -1.84 -8.26
C VAL A 12 -10.49 -0.95 -8.83
N ARG A 13 -10.97 0.00 -8.02
CA ARG A 13 -11.89 1.04 -8.50
C ARG A 13 -11.14 1.96 -9.48
N GLN A 14 -11.85 2.46 -10.48
CA GLN A 14 -11.26 3.32 -11.52
C GLN A 14 -10.59 4.57 -10.92
N ALA A 15 -11.26 5.24 -9.96
CA ALA A 15 -10.69 6.43 -9.30
C ALA A 15 -9.33 6.15 -8.63
N LEU A 16 -9.24 5.04 -7.89
CA LEU A 16 -7.98 4.63 -7.25
C LEU A 16 -6.88 4.37 -8.30
N ARG A 17 -7.22 3.69 -9.40
CA ARG A 17 -6.26 3.46 -10.49
C ARG A 17 -5.73 4.79 -11.06
N THR A 18 -6.61 5.75 -11.32
CA THR A 18 -6.22 7.06 -11.85
C THR A 18 -5.28 7.78 -10.89
N GLU A 19 -5.57 7.78 -9.59
CA GLU A 19 -4.69 8.40 -8.59
C GLU A 19 -3.31 7.72 -8.55
N LEU A 20 -3.27 6.38 -8.59
CA LEU A 20 -2.00 5.64 -8.62
C LEU A 20 -1.18 5.94 -9.88
N GLU A 21 -1.82 6.06 -11.04
CA GLU A 21 -1.16 6.45 -12.30
C GLU A 21 -0.58 7.88 -12.21
N GLN A 22 -1.27 8.82 -11.56
CA GLN A 22 -0.76 10.17 -11.32
C GLN A 22 0.45 10.18 -10.38
N PHE A 23 0.43 9.40 -9.30
CA PHE A 23 1.59 9.23 -8.42
C PHE A 23 2.79 8.66 -9.17
N ALA A 24 2.58 7.59 -9.94
CA ALA A 24 3.62 6.97 -10.75
C ALA A 24 4.22 7.97 -11.76
N ALA A 25 3.39 8.78 -12.41
CA ALA A 25 3.84 9.82 -13.34
C ALA A 25 4.70 10.89 -12.65
N ARG A 26 4.29 11.37 -11.46
CA ARG A 26 5.04 12.35 -10.67
C ARG A 26 6.43 11.83 -10.29
N GLU A 27 6.53 10.56 -9.95
CA GLU A 27 7.79 9.90 -9.60
C GLU A 27 8.60 9.41 -10.82
N ARG A 28 8.08 9.61 -12.04
CA ARG A 28 8.67 9.08 -13.30
C ARG A 28 8.88 7.56 -13.26
N ARG A 29 7.95 6.85 -12.64
CA ARG A 29 7.96 5.38 -12.50
C ARG A 29 6.77 4.76 -13.23
N LYS A 30 6.88 3.48 -13.59
CA LYS A 30 5.72 2.71 -14.06
C LYS A 30 4.82 2.35 -12.86
N LEU A 31 3.52 2.24 -13.10
CA LEU A 31 2.55 1.82 -12.07
C LEU A 31 2.95 0.48 -11.43
N GLY A 32 3.51 -0.45 -12.20
CA GLY A 32 4.01 -1.73 -11.68
C GLY A 32 5.10 -1.57 -10.62
N ASN A 33 6.05 -0.66 -10.83
CA ASN A 33 7.15 -0.40 -9.90
C ASN A 33 6.65 0.26 -8.60
N ILE A 34 5.64 1.15 -8.70
CA ILE A 34 4.98 1.70 -7.52
C ILE A 34 4.21 0.60 -6.78
N GLY A 35 3.51 -0.27 -7.53
CA GLY A 35 2.80 -1.44 -7.00
C GLY A 35 3.70 -2.39 -6.23
N GLU A 36 4.89 -2.66 -6.75
CA GLU A 36 5.93 -3.47 -6.10
C GLU A 36 6.33 -2.90 -4.74
N VAL A 37 6.74 -1.63 -4.70
CA VAL A 37 7.14 -0.95 -3.45
C VAL A 37 5.99 -0.92 -2.44
N MET A 38 4.77 -0.63 -2.88
CA MET A 38 3.59 -0.63 -2.00
C MET A 38 3.28 -2.03 -1.46
N LEU A 39 3.43 -3.08 -2.30
CA LEU A 39 3.16 -4.45 -1.90
C LEU A 39 4.16 -4.93 -0.84
N GLU A 40 5.45 -4.68 -1.04
CA GLU A 40 6.49 -5.00 -0.06
C GLU A 40 6.23 -4.30 1.27
N TRP A 41 5.98 -2.99 1.23
CA TRP A 41 5.70 -2.22 2.44
C TRP A 41 4.43 -2.73 3.16
N ALA A 42 3.34 -2.95 2.41
CA ALA A 42 2.08 -3.43 2.98
C ALA A 42 2.22 -4.83 3.58
N PHE A 43 3.07 -5.68 3.00
CA PHE A 43 3.34 -7.01 3.53
C PHE A 43 4.13 -6.96 4.83
N GLU A 44 5.10 -6.07 5.00
CA GLU A 44 5.78 -5.87 6.28
C GLU A 44 4.83 -5.39 7.38
N GLN A 45 3.86 -4.53 7.02
CA GLN A 45 2.78 -4.15 7.96
C GLN A 45 1.89 -5.34 8.30
N LEU A 46 1.53 -6.17 7.31
CA LEU A 46 0.72 -7.36 7.53
C LEU A 46 1.42 -8.37 8.45
N LYS A 47 2.72 -8.62 8.24
CA LYS A 47 3.55 -9.46 9.12
C LYS A 47 3.52 -8.97 10.55
N THR A 48 3.69 -7.66 10.75
CA THR A 48 3.65 -7.03 12.08
C THR A 48 2.27 -7.16 12.72
N ALA A 49 1.20 -6.99 11.94
CA ALA A 49 -0.17 -7.10 12.44
C ALA A 49 -0.58 -8.56 12.75
N GLY A 50 0.01 -9.54 12.08
CA GLY A 50 -0.25 -10.97 12.24
C GLY A 50 -1.55 -11.47 11.60
N SER A 51 -2.44 -10.57 11.16
CA SER A 51 -3.61 -10.91 10.34
C SER A 51 -4.13 -9.70 9.58
N THR A 52 -4.86 -9.93 8.49
CA THR A 52 -5.53 -8.86 7.73
C THR A 52 -6.60 -8.16 8.56
N GLU A 53 -7.32 -8.89 9.42
CA GLU A 53 -8.28 -8.31 10.36
C GLU A 53 -7.60 -7.30 11.29
N ARG A 54 -6.48 -7.68 11.91
CA ARG A 54 -5.70 -6.78 12.80
C ARG A 54 -5.13 -5.61 12.02
N LEU A 55 -4.60 -5.85 10.82
CA LEU A 55 -4.07 -4.78 9.96
C LEU A 55 -5.14 -3.73 9.64
N LEU A 56 -6.36 -4.15 9.32
CA LEU A 56 -7.47 -3.27 8.98
C LEU A 56 -8.10 -2.60 10.21
N LYS A 57 -8.20 -3.32 11.34
CA LYS A 57 -8.75 -2.81 12.60
C LYS A 57 -7.92 -1.66 13.18
N TYR A 58 -6.60 -1.68 12.97
CA TYR A 58 -5.67 -0.65 13.45
C TYR A 58 -5.13 0.26 12.34
N ARG A 59 -5.74 0.27 11.14
CA ARG A 59 -5.25 1.09 10.02
C ARG A 59 -5.09 2.55 10.46
N ILE A 60 -3.83 2.95 10.62
CA ILE A 60 -3.29 4.28 10.89
C ILE A 60 -4.23 5.10 11.79
N ARG A 61 -3.98 5.13 13.11
CA ARG A 61 -4.55 6.23 13.91
C ARG A 61 -4.14 7.52 13.19
N PRO A 62 -5.07 8.34 12.65
CA PRO A 62 -4.70 9.71 12.32
C PRO A 62 -4.06 10.28 13.59
N PRO A 63 -2.96 11.07 13.50
CA PRO A 63 -2.27 11.58 14.68
C PRO A 63 -3.36 12.12 15.61
N GLY A 64 -3.52 11.44 16.74
CA GLY A 64 -4.58 11.77 17.67
C GLY A 64 -4.40 13.24 17.98
N ARG A 65 -5.43 14.05 17.75
CA ARG A 65 -5.48 15.39 18.32
C ARG A 65 -5.08 15.20 19.77
N HIS A 66 -3.89 15.69 20.13
CA HIS A 66 -3.50 15.87 21.51
C HIS A 66 -4.47 16.92 22.05
N THR A 67 -5.66 16.49 22.48
CA THR A 67 -6.47 17.27 23.40
C THR A 67 -5.70 17.19 24.70
N LYS A 68 -4.84 18.18 24.92
CA LYS A 68 -4.33 18.47 26.25
C LYS A 68 -5.55 18.69 27.13
N LEU A 69 -5.76 17.78 28.08
CA LEU A 69 -6.54 18.06 29.27
C LEU A 69 -5.77 19.09 30.11
#